data_AF-D8KCE1-F1
#
_entry.id   AF-D8KCE1-F1
#
_cell.length_a   1.000
_cell.length_b   1.000
_cell.length_c   1.000
_cell.angle_alpha   90.00
_cell.angle_beta   90.00
_cell.angle_gamma   90.00
#
_symmetry.space_group_name_H-M   'P 1'
#
loop_
_entity.id
_entity.type
_entity.pdbx_description
1 polymer ?
#
loop_
_entity_poly.entity_id
_entity_poly.type
_entity_poly.pdbx_seq_one_letter_code
_entity_poly.pdbx_strand_id
1 'polypeptide(L)' 'MQKVLFSLPPDLVARMRASIPPKQRSQVIARLLAQELEKREQALYQCALEVEADDALGEEMKDWDITVGDGLNHDSG' A
#
# COMPACT_ATOMS: atom_id res chain seq x y z
N MET A 1 -21.55 -0.51 2.45
CA MET A 1 -20.94 -0.48 1.11
C MET A 1 -20.58 0.96 0.78
N GLN A 2 -19.31 1.26 0.51
CA GLN A 2 -18.86 2.60 0.12
C GLN A 2 -18.91 2.74 -1.41
N LYS A 3 -19.22 3.93 -1.91
CA LYS A 3 -19.25 4.23 -3.35
C LYS A 3 -18.13 5.20 -3.67
N VAL A 4 -17.37 4.89 -4.72
CA VAL A 4 -16.32 5.77 -5.26
C VAL A 4 -16.63 6.02 -6.73
N LEU A 5 -16.50 7.27 -7.15
CA LEU A 5 -16.72 7.70 -8.52
C LEU A 5 -15.38 8.00 -9.18
N PHE A 6 -15.18 7.50 -10.40
CA PHE A 6 -13.96 7.70 -11.16
C PHE A 6 -14.29 8.22 -12.55
N SER A 7 -13.43 9.09 -13.07
CA SER A 7 -13.43 9.47 -14.48
C SER A 7 -12.57 8.47 -15.25
N LEU A 8 -13.11 7.92 -16.32
CA LEU A 8 -12.42 6.98 -17.20
C LEU A 8 -12.48 7.48 -18.64
N PRO A 9 -11.48 7.15 -19.49
CA PRO A 9 -11.52 7.45 -20.91
C PRO A 9 -12.81 6.94 -21.58
N PRO A 10 -13.48 7.74 -22.43
CA PRO A 10 -14.77 7.37 -23.02
C PRO A 10 -14.74 6.06 -23.82
N ASP A 11 -13.65 5.81 -24.53
CA ASP A 11 -13.40 4.59 -25.30
C ASP A 11 -13.31 3.35 -24.40
N LEU A 12 -12.62 3.47 -23.26
CA LEU A 12 -12.53 2.40 -22.26
C LEU A 12 -13.91 2.11 -21.66
N VAL A 13 -14.69 3.15 -21.35
CA VAL A 13 -16.06 3.02 -20.85
C VAL A 13 -16.95 2.31 -21.88
N ALA A 14 -16.84 2.66 -23.15
CA ALA A 14 -17.61 2.03 -24.23
C ALA A 14 -17.29 0.52 -24.33
N ARG A 15 -15.99 0.17 -24.39
CA ARG A 15 -15.52 -1.23 -24.44
C ARG A 15 -15.96 -2.03 -23.22
N MET A 16 -15.81 -1.45 -22.02
CA MET A 16 -16.23 -2.07 -20.77
C MET A 16 -17.74 -2.35 -20.77
N ARG A 17 -18.56 -1.37 -21.21
CA ARG A 17 -20.02 -1.53 -21.23
C ARG A 17 -20.49 -2.55 -22.26
N ALA A 18 -19.80 -2.64 -23.40
CA ALA A 18 -20.09 -3.61 -24.45
C ALA A 18 -19.68 -5.05 -24.07
N SER A 19 -18.57 -5.19 -23.34
CA SER A 19 -18.00 -6.52 -23.03
C SER A 19 -18.45 -7.08 -21.68
N ILE A 20 -18.82 -6.22 -20.72
CA ILE A 20 -19.15 -6.63 -19.36
C ILE A 20 -20.64 -6.38 -19.06
N PRO A 21 -21.41 -7.43 -18.72
CA PRO A 21 -22.82 -7.32 -18.41
C PRO A 21 -23.14 -6.29 -17.32
N PRO A 22 -24.29 -5.59 -17.42
CA PRO A 22 -24.81 -4.81 -16.31
C PRO A 22 -24.87 -5.67 -15.04
N LYS A 23 -24.49 -5.11 -13.87
CA LYS A 23 -24.35 -5.78 -12.55
C LYS A 23 -23.06 -6.55 -12.29
N GLN A 24 -22.28 -6.94 -13.30
CA GLN A 24 -20.97 -7.59 -13.08
C GLN A 24 -19.80 -6.59 -13.05
N ARG A 25 -20.01 -5.37 -13.57
CA ARG A 25 -18.97 -4.35 -13.72
C ARG A 25 -18.29 -3.96 -12.40
N SER A 26 -19.08 -3.74 -11.35
CA SER A 26 -18.54 -3.39 -10.02
C SER A 26 -17.69 -4.53 -9.45
N GLN A 27 -18.09 -5.78 -9.67
CA GLN A 27 -17.33 -6.95 -9.24
C GLN A 27 -16.01 -7.07 -10.00
N VAL A 28 -16.02 -6.85 -11.32
CA VAL A 28 -14.79 -6.85 -12.13
C VAL A 28 -13.84 -5.76 -11.67
N ILE A 29 -14.33 -4.53 -11.48
CA ILE A 29 -13.49 -3.42 -10.98
C ILE A 29 -12.95 -3.72 -9.58
N ALA A 30 -13.78 -4.23 -8.67
CA ALA A 30 -13.33 -4.60 -7.33
C ALA A 30 -12.21 -5.66 -7.37
N ARG A 31 -12.34 -6.68 -8.24
CA ARG A 31 -11.30 -7.69 -8.41
C ARG A 31 -10.00 -7.12 -8.94
N LEU A 32 -10.07 -6.25 -9.96
CA LEU A 32 -8.89 -5.60 -10.53
C LEU A 32 -8.20 -4.70 -9.50
N LEU A 33 -8.97 -3.94 -8.71
CA LEU A 33 -8.43 -3.12 -7.64
C LEU A 33 -7.76 -3.96 -6.55
N ALA A 34 -8.40 -5.05 -6.11
CA ALA A 34 -7.81 -5.95 -5.11
C ALA A 34 -6.48 -6.54 -5.59
N GLN A 35 -6.41 -6.98 -6.84
CA GLN A 35 -5.17 -7.51 -7.43
C GLN A 35 -4.06 -6.45 -7.55
N GLU A 36 -4.41 -5.20 -7.85
CA GLU A 36 -3.44 -4.12 -7.91
C GLU A 36 -2.94 -3.73 -6.50
N LEU A 37 -3.83 -3.73 -5.51
CA LEU A 37 -3.46 -3.47 -4.11
C LEU A 37 -2.51 -4.56 -3.60
N GLU A 38 -2.85 -5.83 -3.80
CA GLU A 38 -2.01 -6.96 -3.39
C GLU A 38 -0.60 -6.87 -3.97
N LYS A 39 -0.46 -6.50 -5.25
CA LYS A 39 0.85 -6.29 -5.88
C LYS A 39 1.65 -5.18 -5.22
N ARG A 40 1.01 -4.05 -4.91
CA ARG A 40 1.67 -2.90 -4.27
C ARG A 40 2.06 -3.22 -2.83
N GLU A 41 1.18 -3.88 -2.10
CA GLU A 41 1.42 -4.34 -0.74
C GLU A 41 2.56 -5.35 -0.70
N GLN A 42 2.60 -6.31 -1.63
CA GLN A 42 3.69 -7.27 -1.73
C GLN A 42 5.03 -6.60 -2.06
N ALA A 43 5.04 -5.59 -2.93
CA ALA A 43 6.25 -4.83 -3.21
C ALA A 43 6.76 -4.09 -1.96
N LEU A 44 5.85 -3.46 -1.20
CA LEU A 44 6.20 -2.81 0.07
C LEU A 44 6.70 -3.82 1.12
N TYR A 45 6.04 -4.97 1.23
CA TYR A 45 6.44 -6.05 2.13
C TYR A 45 7.83 -6.58 1.78
N GLN A 46 8.12 -6.78 0.48
CA GLN A 46 9.43 -7.23 0.03
C GLN A 46 10.52 -6.21 0.34
N CYS A 47 10.25 -4.91 0.14
CA CYS A 47 11.17 -3.85 0.55
C CYS A 47 11.43 -3.88 2.07
N ALA A 48 10.41 -4.11 2.89
CA ALA A 48 10.59 -4.22 4.33
C ALA A 48 11.47 -5.42 4.72
N LEU A 49 11.26 -6.58 4.08
CA LEU A 49 12.10 -7.76 4.30
C LEU A 49 13.56 -7.53 3.89
N GLU A 50 13.79 -6.83 2.77
CA GLU A 50 15.15 -6.51 2.32
C GLU A 50 15.86 -5.56 3.29
N VAL A 51 15.15 -4.59 3.85
CA VAL A 51 15.66 -3.70 4.90
C VAL A 51 15.99 -4.47 6.17
N GLU A 52 15.11 -5.37 6.61
CA GLU A 52 15.35 -6.21 7.80
C GLU A 52 16.50 -7.20 7.61
N ALA A 53 16.71 -7.70 6.39
CA ALA A 53 17.79 -8.62 6.05
C ALA A 53 19.13 -7.92 5.77
N ASP A 54 19.16 -6.59 5.72
CA ASP A 54 20.39 -5.81 5.58
C ASP A 54 21.08 -5.69 6.95
N ASP A 55 21.96 -6.64 7.24
CA ASP A 55 22.72 -6.67 8.49
C ASP A 55 23.56 -5.40 8.70
N ALA A 56 24.08 -4.78 7.63
CA ALA A 56 24.89 -3.56 7.76
C ALA A 56 24.03 -2.37 8.19
N LEU A 57 22.86 -2.21 7.58
CA LEU A 57 21.86 -1.23 8.01
C LEU A 57 21.34 -1.53 9.41
N GLY A 58 21.13 -2.81 9.75
CA GLY A 58 20.67 -3.24 11.07
C GLY A 58 21.66 -2.90 12.19
N GLU A 59 22.97 -3.07 11.96
CA GLU A 59 24.00 -2.64 12.91
C GLU A 59 24.04 -1.11 13.03
N GLU A 60 23.93 -0.36 11.93
CA GLU A 60 23.79 1.10 11.99
C GLU A 60 22.55 1.50 12.81
N MET A 61 21.41 0.83 12.63
CA MET A 61 20.18 1.11 13.38
C MET A 61 20.31 0.82 14.88
N LYS A 62 21.07 -0.21 15.30
CA LYS A 62 21.35 -0.48 16.73
C LYS A 62 22.16 0.64 17.38
N ASP A 63 23.07 1.27 16.63
CA ASP A 63 23.82 2.43 17.14
C ASP A 63 22.88 3.62 17.44
N TRP A 64 21.70 3.70 16.80
CA TRP A 64 20.68 4.71 17.10
C TRP A 64 19.80 4.36 18.31
N ASP A 65 19.77 3.10 18.78
CA ASP A 65 18.94 2.70 19.94
C ASP A 65 19.29 3.50 21.21
N ILE A 66 20.52 4.00 21.34
CA ILE A 66 20.95 4.85 22.45
C ILE A 66 20.18 6.18 22.53
N THR A 67 19.56 6.62 21.42
CA THR A 67 18.81 7.89 21.32
C THR A 67 17.30 7.72 21.49
N VAL A 68 16.79 6.50 21.63
CA VAL A 68 15.35 6.20 21.74
C VAL A 68 14.70 6.87 22.97
N GLY A 69 15.48 7.14 24.02
CA GLY A 69 15.05 7.83 25.24
C GLY A 69 15.22 9.36 25.23
N ASP A 70 15.79 9.94 24.17
CA ASP A 70 16.06 11.37 24.14
C ASP A 70 14.76 12.18 24.13
N GLY A 71 14.64 13.11 25.09
CA GLY A 71 13.42 13.91 25.29
C GLY A 71 12.31 13.23 26.10
N LEU A 72 12.48 11.97 26.54
CA LEU A 72 11.55 11.27 27.43
C LEU A 72 11.90 11.40 28.92
N ASN A 73 13.05 12.01 29.24
CA ASN A 73 13.32 12.48 30.59
C ASN A 73 12.41 13.69 30.86
N HIS A 74 11.26 13.43 31.47
CA HIS A 74 10.49 14.44 32.19
C HIS A 74 11.44 15.16 33.15
N ASP A 75 11.69 16.44 32.89
CA ASP A 75 12.16 17.38 33.91
C ASP A 75 11.24 17.22 35.12
N SER A 76 11.75 16.53 36.14
CA SER A 76 11.19 16.54 37.48
C SER A 76 11.71 17.82 38.13
N GLY A 77 11.09 18.94 37.78
CA GLY A 77 11.30 20.26 38.39
C GLY A 77 10.06 20.71 39.14
#